data_AF-B0RVI3-F1
#
_entry.id   AF-B0RVI3-F1
#
_cell.length_a   1.000
_cell.length_b   1.000
_cell.length_c   1.000
_cell.angle_alpha   90.00
_cell.angle_beta   90.00
_cell.angle_gamma   90.00
#
_symmetry.space_group_name_H-M   'P 1'
#
loop_
_entity.id
_entity.type
_entity.pdbx_description
1 polymer ?
#
loop_
_entity_poly.entity_id
_entity_poly.type
_entity_poly.pdbx_seq_one_letter_code
_entity_poly.pdbx_strand_id
1 'polypeptide(L)'
;MLLPAVIGLHGEPHTWRIHPYKGIGRLPAGLSTTADPAKRALLNQLPRLLSGYGRTQGVDAVVVVLDSDRRDCATFLADLKAVLQRCNPAPKTLFRLAIEEMESWFLGDKPAVLAAYPKARKEILSGYQQDSICGTWELLADAVHPGGSAAIMKAG
;
A
#
# COMPACT_ATOMS: atom_id res chain seq x y z
N MET A 1 13.77 -3.15 -12.57
CA MET A 1 12.32 -2.99 -12.80
C MET A 1 11.64 -4.26 -12.31
N LEU A 2 10.64 -4.18 -11.42
CA LEU A 2 10.10 -5.35 -10.71
C LEU A 2 9.23 -6.25 -11.59
N LEU A 3 8.45 -5.70 -12.54
CA LEU A 3 7.48 -6.50 -13.31
C LEU A 3 8.11 -7.65 -14.11
N PRO A 4 9.27 -7.48 -14.78
CA PRO A 4 9.99 -8.59 -15.39
C PRO A 4 10.22 -9.82 -14.50
N ALA A 5 10.51 -9.58 -13.22
CA ALA A 5 10.77 -10.64 -12.26
C ALA A 5 9.50 -11.34 -11.78
N VAL A 6 8.32 -10.71 -11.92
CA VAL A 6 7.05 -11.23 -11.40
C VAL A 6 6.21 -11.90 -12.49
N ILE A 7 6.18 -11.34 -13.71
CA ILE A 7 5.26 -11.78 -14.77
C ILE A 7 5.94 -12.06 -16.13
N GLY A 8 7.27 -12.18 -16.18
CA GLY A 8 8.03 -12.42 -17.41
C GLY A 8 8.43 -11.12 -18.11
N LEU A 9 9.12 -11.17 -19.25
CA LEU A 9 9.55 -10.01 -20.04
C LEU A 9 8.42 -9.46 -20.92
N HIS A 10 8.52 -8.18 -21.30
CA HIS A 10 7.40 -7.52 -21.99
C HIS A 10 7.22 -8.15 -23.37
N GLY A 11 6.04 -8.69 -23.64
CA GLY A 11 5.72 -9.47 -24.83
C GLY A 11 5.91 -10.98 -24.66
N GLU A 12 6.39 -11.44 -23.51
CA GLU A 12 6.76 -12.85 -23.26
C GLU A 12 6.37 -13.30 -21.84
N PRO A 13 5.18 -13.90 -21.63
CA PRO A 13 4.06 -14.10 -22.54
C PRO A 13 3.03 -12.94 -22.49
N HIS A 14 3.28 -11.90 -21.71
CA HIS A 14 2.31 -10.83 -21.41
C HIS A 14 2.81 -9.46 -21.87
N THR A 15 1.89 -8.58 -22.27
CA THR A 15 2.16 -7.15 -22.39
C THR A 15 1.58 -6.41 -21.19
N TRP A 16 2.15 -5.27 -20.80
CA TRP A 16 1.65 -4.49 -19.68
C TRP A 16 2.00 -3.02 -19.79
N ARG A 17 1.24 -2.20 -19.07
CA ARG A 17 1.46 -0.76 -18.95
C ARG A 17 1.31 -0.33 -17.51
N ILE A 18 2.25 0.47 -17.02
CA ILE A 18 2.24 1.01 -15.66
C ILE A 18 1.74 2.45 -15.71
N HIS A 19 0.74 2.76 -14.91
CA HIS A 19 0.17 4.10 -14.78
C HIS A 19 0.43 4.62 -13.36
N PRO A 20 1.45 5.48 -13.14
CA PRO A 20 1.71 6.06 -11.83
C PRO A 20 0.70 7.16 -11.51
N TYR A 21 0.29 7.25 -10.24
CA TYR A 21 -0.58 8.29 -9.72
C TYR A 21 0.14 9.05 -8.60
N LYS A 22 -0.02 10.37 -8.58
CA LYS A 22 0.52 11.23 -7.50
C LYS A 22 -0.49 11.26 -6.35
N GLY A 23 -0.26 10.41 -5.36
CA GLY A 23 -1.07 10.31 -4.15
C GLY A 23 -2.25 9.34 -4.26
N ILE A 24 -2.63 8.77 -3.12
CA ILE A 24 -3.68 7.76 -3.01
C ILE A 24 -5.08 8.37 -3.08
N GLY A 25 -5.31 9.51 -2.41
CA GLY A 25 -6.64 10.15 -2.34
C GLY A 25 -7.63 9.40 -1.44
N ARG A 26 -8.93 9.53 -1.72
CA ARG A 26 -10.00 8.85 -0.99
C ARG A 26 -11.02 8.27 -1.97
N LEU A 27 -11.71 7.22 -1.58
CA LEU A 27 -12.83 6.74 -2.38
C LEU A 27 -13.97 7.79 -2.32
N PRO A 28 -14.57 8.18 -3.45
CA PRO A 28 -15.62 9.18 -3.46
C PRO A 28 -16.88 8.67 -2.73
N ALA A 29 -17.48 9.52 -1.90
CA ALA A 29 -18.76 9.20 -1.26
C ALA A 29 -19.83 8.96 -2.34
N GLY A 30 -20.55 7.84 -2.22
CA GLY A 30 -21.53 7.43 -3.23
C GLY A 30 -20.95 7.01 -4.59
N LEU A 31 -19.62 7.00 -4.75
CA LEU A 31 -18.89 6.74 -6.00
C LEU A 31 -19.27 7.67 -7.17
N SER A 32 -19.70 8.90 -6.87
CA SER A 32 -19.97 9.89 -7.92
C SER A 32 -18.72 10.10 -8.78
N THR A 33 -18.88 10.01 -10.10
CA THR A 33 -17.81 10.19 -11.09
C THR A 33 -17.50 11.65 -11.37
N THR A 34 -18.22 12.60 -10.75
CA THR A 34 -17.91 14.03 -10.76
C THR A 34 -16.73 14.33 -9.85
N ALA A 35 -15.54 13.86 -10.24
CA ALA A 35 -14.30 14.20 -9.58
C ALA A 35 -13.71 15.47 -10.21
N ASP A 36 -13.37 16.44 -9.36
CA ASP A 36 -12.59 17.63 -9.73
C ASP A 36 -11.31 17.21 -10.48
N PRO A 37 -11.08 17.69 -11.73
CA PRO A 37 -9.90 17.37 -12.54
C PRO A 37 -8.55 17.66 -11.84
N ALA A 38 -8.53 18.56 -10.85
CA ALA A 38 -7.35 18.86 -10.03
C ALA A 38 -6.98 17.69 -9.10
N LYS A 39 -7.93 16.81 -8.76
CA LYS A 39 -7.73 15.67 -7.87
C LYS A 39 -7.23 14.44 -8.64
N ARG A 40 -5.95 14.48 -9.06
CA ARG A 40 -5.25 13.41 -9.81
C ARG A 40 -4.92 12.15 -9.00
N ALA A 41 -5.46 12.01 -7.79
CA ALA A 41 -5.19 10.86 -6.94
C ALA A 41 -5.98 9.61 -7.38
N LEU A 42 -5.37 8.43 -7.24
CA LEU A 42 -5.88 7.17 -7.79
C LEU A 42 -7.30 6.84 -7.30
N LEU A 43 -7.56 6.85 -6.00
CA LEU A 43 -8.85 6.41 -5.44
C LEU A 43 -10.02 7.31 -5.87
N ASN A 44 -9.78 8.60 -6.12
CA ASN A 44 -10.82 9.50 -6.60
C ASN A 44 -11.29 9.13 -8.02
N GLN A 45 -10.39 8.56 -8.82
CA GLN A 45 -10.64 8.21 -10.22
C GLN A 45 -10.91 6.72 -10.41
N LEU A 46 -10.69 5.90 -9.40
CA LEU A 46 -10.75 4.45 -9.48
C LEU A 46 -12.06 3.94 -10.10
N PRO A 47 -13.27 4.45 -9.75
CA PRO A 47 -14.51 3.99 -10.39
C PRO A 47 -14.53 4.27 -11.90
N ARG A 48 -14.06 5.46 -12.31
CA ARG A 48 -13.98 5.87 -13.72
C ARG A 48 -12.97 5.02 -14.49
N LEU A 49 -11.81 4.76 -13.89
CA LEU A 49 -10.73 3.96 -14.49
C LEU A 49 -11.19 2.51 -14.71
N LEU A 50 -11.74 1.87 -13.67
CA LEU A 50 -12.23 0.50 -13.77
C LEU A 50 -13.35 0.38 -14.81
N SER A 51 -14.32 1.29 -14.80
CA SER A 51 -15.39 1.30 -15.82
C SER A 51 -14.86 1.54 -17.24
N GLY A 52 -13.80 2.35 -17.39
CA GLY A 52 -13.13 2.56 -18.68
C GLY A 52 -12.43 1.30 -19.19
N TYR A 53 -11.67 0.64 -18.31
CA TYR A 53 -10.97 -0.60 -18.66
C TYR A 53 -11.91 -1.76 -18.96
N GLY A 54 -13.06 -1.85 -18.26
CA GLY A 54 -14.07 -2.87 -18.59
C GLY A 54 -14.59 -2.76 -20.03
N ARG A 55 -14.58 -1.56 -20.62
CA ARG A 55 -15.02 -1.31 -22.01
C ARG A 55 -13.90 -1.42 -23.04
N THR A 56 -12.65 -1.51 -22.60
CA THR A 56 -11.48 -1.51 -23.48
C THR A 56 -11.20 -2.93 -23.95
N GLN A 57 -11.24 -3.15 -25.26
CA GLN A 57 -10.87 -4.45 -25.83
C GLN A 57 -9.36 -4.69 -25.74
N GLY A 58 -8.96 -5.96 -25.53
CA GLY A 58 -7.55 -6.35 -25.43
C GLY A 58 -6.92 -6.13 -24.05
N VAL A 59 -7.70 -5.74 -23.03
CA VAL A 59 -7.24 -5.68 -21.64
C VAL A 59 -7.75 -6.91 -20.87
N ASP A 60 -6.86 -7.86 -20.60
CA ASP A 60 -7.23 -9.11 -19.91
C ASP A 60 -7.44 -8.94 -18.41
N ALA A 61 -6.69 -8.02 -17.79
CA ALA A 61 -6.77 -7.75 -16.36
C ALA A 61 -6.28 -6.34 -16.00
N VAL A 62 -6.83 -5.80 -14.92
CA VAL A 62 -6.37 -4.57 -14.26
C VAL A 62 -5.77 -4.94 -12.91
N VAL A 63 -4.53 -4.52 -12.66
CA VAL A 63 -3.91 -4.67 -11.33
C VAL A 63 -3.79 -3.29 -10.69
N VAL A 64 -4.42 -3.13 -9.54
CA VAL A 64 -4.39 -1.88 -8.76
C VAL A 64 -3.53 -2.12 -7.54
N VAL A 65 -2.35 -1.50 -7.53
CA VAL A 65 -1.39 -1.56 -6.41
C VAL A 65 -1.49 -0.27 -5.61
N LEU A 66 -1.68 -0.38 -4.31
CA LEU A 66 -1.90 0.74 -3.39
C LEU A 66 -1.04 0.55 -2.15
N ASP A 67 -0.49 1.63 -1.64
CA ASP A 67 0.13 1.65 -0.32
C ASP A 67 -0.93 1.73 0.79
N SER A 68 -0.73 1.04 1.91
CA SER A 68 -1.72 0.91 2.98
C SER A 68 -1.08 0.96 4.37
N ASP A 69 -0.49 2.10 4.71
CA ASP A 69 0.29 2.27 5.96
C ASP A 69 -0.57 2.28 7.23
N ARG A 70 -1.76 2.90 7.18
CA ARG A 70 -2.55 3.23 8.39
C ARG A 70 -3.99 2.75 8.37
N ARG A 71 -4.40 2.01 7.34
CA ARG A 71 -5.79 1.56 7.17
C ARG A 71 -5.88 0.09 7.51
N ASP A 72 -7.01 -0.30 8.09
CA ASP A 72 -7.39 -1.70 8.16
C ASP A 72 -7.49 -2.27 6.73
N CYS A 73 -6.57 -3.18 6.39
CA CYS A 73 -6.40 -3.64 5.02
C CYS A 73 -7.60 -4.49 4.56
N ALA A 74 -8.26 -5.19 5.47
CA ALA A 74 -9.43 -6.02 5.18
C ALA A 74 -10.65 -5.16 4.81
N THR A 75 -10.93 -4.14 5.63
CA THR A 75 -11.99 -3.15 5.39
C THR A 75 -11.69 -2.39 4.10
N PHE A 76 -10.46 -1.93 3.91
CA PHE A 76 -10.09 -1.20 2.72
C PHE A 76 -10.20 -2.05 1.45
N LEU A 77 -9.80 -3.33 1.50
CA LEU A 77 -9.99 -4.26 0.39
C LEU A 77 -11.47 -4.50 0.09
N ALA A 78 -12.33 -4.59 1.13
CA ALA A 78 -13.77 -4.71 0.95
C ALA A 78 -14.35 -3.49 0.23
N ASP A 79 -13.94 -2.28 0.61
CA ASP A 79 -14.35 -1.04 -0.05
C ASP A 79 -13.95 -1.01 -1.53
N LEU A 80 -12.72 -1.42 -1.85
CA LEU A 80 -12.22 -1.49 -3.24
C LEU A 80 -13.02 -2.50 -4.08
N LYS A 81 -13.36 -3.66 -3.50
CA LYS A 81 -14.20 -4.66 -4.15
C LYS A 81 -15.63 -4.14 -4.38
N ALA A 82 -16.18 -3.40 -3.43
CA ALA A 82 -17.49 -2.77 -3.59
C ALA A 82 -17.50 -1.74 -4.74
N VAL A 83 -16.40 -1.00 -4.94
CA VAL A 83 -16.24 -0.12 -6.11
C VAL A 83 -16.27 -0.90 -7.42
N LEU A 84 -15.52 -2.01 -7.49
CA LEU A 84 -15.47 -2.86 -8.68
C LEU A 84 -16.85 -3.44 -9.02
N GLN A 85 -17.60 -3.91 -8.02
CA GLN A 85 -18.94 -4.50 -8.20
C GLN A 85 -19.94 -3.50 -8.81
N ARG A 86 -19.72 -2.20 -8.65
CA ARG A 86 -20.57 -1.14 -9.21
C ARG A 86 -20.16 -0.72 -10.62
N CYS A 87 -19.05 -1.23 -11.15
CA CYS A 87 -18.61 -0.94 -12.51
C CYS A 87 -19.38 -1.81 -13.51
N ASN A 88 -19.79 -1.22 -14.64
CA ASN A 88 -20.44 -1.95 -15.73
C ASN A 88 -19.94 -1.48 -17.12
N PRO A 89 -19.29 -2.37 -17.90
CA PRO A 89 -18.78 -3.69 -17.50
C PRO A 89 -17.67 -3.60 -16.44
N ALA A 90 -17.61 -4.57 -15.52
CA ALA A 90 -16.53 -4.68 -14.54
C ALA A 90 -15.34 -5.46 -15.15
N PRO A 91 -14.12 -4.90 -15.21
CA PRO A 91 -12.96 -5.63 -15.68
C PRO A 91 -12.51 -6.67 -14.65
N LYS A 92 -11.83 -7.72 -15.12
CA LYS A 92 -11.08 -8.63 -14.24
C LYS A 92 -10.02 -7.82 -13.49
N THR A 93 -10.16 -7.70 -12.17
CA THR A 93 -9.34 -6.78 -11.38
C THR A 93 -8.71 -7.47 -10.19
N LEU A 94 -7.42 -7.20 -9.94
CA LEU A 94 -6.69 -7.59 -8.74
C LEU A 94 -6.31 -6.35 -7.94
N PHE A 95 -6.71 -6.30 -6.67
CA PHE A 95 -6.25 -5.29 -5.73
C PHE A 95 -5.08 -5.85 -4.91
N ARG A 96 -3.96 -5.12 -4.86
CA ARG A 96 -2.78 -5.46 -4.07
C ARG A 96 -2.44 -4.28 -3.16
N LEU A 97 -2.53 -4.52 -1.86
CA LEU A 97 -2.16 -3.55 -0.84
C LEU A 97 -0.72 -3.85 -0.43
N ALA A 98 0.18 -2.89 -0.60
CA ALA A 98 1.48 -2.90 0.04
C ALA A 98 1.24 -2.49 1.51
N ILE A 99 1.63 -3.37 2.43
CA ILE A 99 1.53 -3.18 3.87
C ILE A 99 2.97 -3.07 4.38
N GLU A 100 3.22 -2.22 5.38
CA GLU A 100 4.54 -2.12 6.03
C GLU A 100 4.85 -3.42 6.80
N GLU A 101 5.55 -4.34 6.15
CA GLU A 101 5.84 -5.67 6.70
C GLU A 101 7.30 -5.84 7.14
N MET A 102 8.26 -5.10 6.58
CA MET A 102 9.69 -5.37 6.81
C MET A 102 10.13 -5.06 8.24
N GLU A 103 9.72 -3.91 8.78
CA GLU A 103 10.01 -3.49 10.14
C GLU A 103 9.24 -4.35 11.16
N SER A 104 8.04 -4.80 10.79
CA SER A 104 7.21 -5.71 11.60
C SER A 104 7.87 -7.08 11.73
N TRP A 105 8.50 -7.56 10.66
CA TRP A 105 9.31 -8.78 10.68
C TRP A 105 10.55 -8.63 11.56
N PHE A 106 11.24 -7.49 11.49
CA PHE A 106 12.43 -7.21 12.30
C PHE A 106 12.08 -7.07 13.79
N LEU A 107 11.00 -6.36 14.13
CA LEU A 107 10.52 -6.18 15.50
C LEU A 107 9.88 -7.43 16.11
N GLY A 108 9.43 -8.37 15.27
CA GLY A 108 8.88 -9.66 15.73
C GLY A 108 9.90 -10.52 16.47
N ASP A 109 11.19 -10.40 16.15
CA ASP A 109 12.28 -11.07 16.86
C ASP A 109 13.00 -10.10 17.83
N LYS A 110 12.34 -9.80 18.95
CA LYS A 110 12.88 -8.93 20.00
C LYS A 110 14.28 -9.39 20.49
N PRO A 111 14.56 -10.70 20.68
CA PRO A 111 15.91 -11.18 20.95
C PRO A 111 16.95 -10.79 19.89
N ALA A 112 16.64 -10.95 18.60
CA ALA A 112 17.54 -10.55 17.52
C ALA A 112 17.80 -9.04 17.53
N VAL A 113 16.76 -8.23 17.77
CA VAL A 113 16.92 -6.76 17.91
C VAL A 113 17.87 -6.43 19.06
N LEU A 114 17.72 -7.07 20.23
CA LEU A 114 18.58 -6.83 21.39
C LEU A 114 20.01 -7.34 21.17
N ALA A 115 20.19 -8.39 20.38
CA ALA A 115 21.52 -8.87 20.01
C ALA A 115 22.24 -7.88 19.09
N ALA A 116 21.54 -7.32 18.10
CA ALA A 116 22.08 -6.32 17.17
C ALA A 116 22.27 -4.94 17.84
N TYR A 117 21.35 -4.56 18.73
CA TYR A 117 21.33 -3.28 19.44
C TYR A 117 21.25 -3.49 20.96
N PRO A 118 22.38 -3.80 21.64
CA PRO A 118 22.38 -4.09 23.08
C PRO A 118 21.88 -2.95 23.98
N LYS A 119 21.90 -1.71 23.45
CA LYS A 119 21.41 -0.51 24.13
C LYS A 119 19.95 -0.16 23.80
N ALA A 120 19.25 -1.02 23.05
CA ALA A 120 17.87 -0.77 22.69
C ALA A 120 16.97 -0.66 23.93
N ARG A 121 16.00 0.24 23.87
CA ARG A 121 15.02 0.48 24.94
C ARG A 121 14.02 -0.66 25.01
N LYS A 122 14.20 -1.54 26.00
CA LYS A 122 13.40 -2.76 26.17
C LYS A 122 11.92 -2.48 26.42
N GLU A 123 11.61 -1.37 27.07
CA GLU A 123 10.23 -0.98 27.38
C GLU A 123 9.45 -0.74 26.09
N ILE A 124 10.07 -0.07 25.12
CA ILE A 124 9.48 0.22 23.80
C ILE A 124 9.26 -1.08 23.01
N LEU A 125 10.26 -1.95 22.97
CA LEU A 125 10.15 -3.26 22.30
C LEU A 125 9.08 -4.15 22.97
N SER A 126 8.94 -4.08 24.29
CA SER A 126 7.96 -4.88 25.01
C SER A 126 6.52 -4.50 24.67
N GLY A 127 6.27 -3.21 24.41
CA GLY A 127 4.98 -2.68 23.98
C GLY A 127 4.60 -2.99 22.53
N TYR A 128 5.54 -3.44 21.69
CA TYR A 128 5.24 -3.84 20.32
C TYR A 128 4.42 -5.13 20.28
N GLN A 129 3.28 -5.07 19.58
CA GLN A 129 2.47 -6.22 19.20
C GLN A 129 2.70 -6.52 17.71
N GLN A 130 3.03 -7.79 17.43
CA GLN A 130 3.20 -8.27 16.06
C GLN A 130 1.97 -7.94 15.20
N ASP A 131 2.21 -7.45 14.00
CA ASP A 131 1.20 -7.11 12.98
C ASP A 131 0.24 -5.97 13.40
N SER A 132 0.60 -5.17 14.42
CA SER A 132 -0.17 -3.98 14.80
C SER A 132 0.19 -2.77 13.93
N ILE A 133 -0.81 -1.91 13.65
CA ILE A 133 -0.61 -0.64 12.94
C ILE A 133 -0.15 0.41 13.98
N CYS A 134 1.16 0.60 14.13
CA CYS A 134 1.70 1.45 15.20
C CYS A 134 2.77 2.47 14.77
N GLY A 135 3.03 2.65 13.47
CA GLY A 135 4.20 3.40 13.02
C GLY A 135 5.46 2.60 13.32
N THR A 136 5.64 1.52 12.57
CA THR A 136 6.56 0.44 12.92
C THR A 136 8.02 0.89 12.85
N TRP A 137 8.36 1.73 11.87
CA TRP A 137 9.70 2.31 11.78
C TRP A 137 9.93 3.36 12.87
N GLU A 138 8.92 4.15 13.27
CA GLU A 138 9.04 5.10 14.37
C GLU A 138 9.30 4.37 15.69
N LEU A 139 8.56 3.30 15.95
CA LEU A 139 8.75 2.46 17.15
C LEU A 139 10.14 1.82 17.16
N LEU A 140 10.61 1.31 16.01
CA LEU A 140 11.95 0.77 15.88
C LEU A 140 13.02 1.84 16.11
N ALA A 141 12.90 3.01 15.49
CA ALA A 141 13.81 4.13 15.68
C ALA A 141 13.83 4.59 17.15
N ASP A 142 12.67 4.65 17.78
CA ASP A 142 12.55 4.93 19.20
C ASP A 142 13.19 3.81 20.02
N ALA A 143 13.14 2.54 19.63
CA ALA A 143 13.84 1.50 20.35
C ALA A 143 15.37 1.61 20.24
N VAL A 144 15.93 1.92 19.06
CA VAL A 144 17.36 1.68 18.77
C VAL A 144 18.22 2.94 18.55
N HIS A 145 17.63 4.09 18.28
CA HIS A 145 18.36 5.31 17.90
C HIS A 145 18.34 6.38 19.01
N PRO A 146 19.48 7.02 19.34
CA PRO A 146 19.50 8.16 20.25
C PRO A 146 18.63 9.32 19.75
N GLY A 147 17.66 9.75 20.57
CA GLY A 147 16.68 10.78 20.16
C GLY A 147 15.55 10.27 19.26
N GLY A 148 15.52 8.96 18.95
CA GLY A 148 14.40 8.28 18.31
C GLY A 148 14.04 8.77 16.91
N SER A 149 12.81 8.49 16.52
CA SER A 149 12.18 8.92 15.27
C SER A 149 12.25 10.43 15.06
N ALA A 150 12.10 11.22 16.13
CA ALA A 150 12.17 12.68 16.09
C ALA A 150 13.54 13.21 15.64
N ALA A 151 14.63 12.59 16.09
CA ALA A 151 15.98 12.98 15.66
C ALA A 151 16.22 12.67 14.17
N ILE A 152 15.69 11.53 13.69
CA ILE A 152 15.79 11.11 12.28
C ILE A 152 15.00 12.07 11.39
N MET A 153 13.74 12.38 11.74
CA MET A 153 12.91 13.32 10.97
C MET A 153 13.51 14.72 10.90
N LYS A 154 14.22 15.17 11.94
CA LYS A 154 14.87 16.48 11.95
C LYS A 154 16.13 16.53 11.08
N ALA A 155 16.76 15.38 10.84
CA ALA A 155 17.94 15.26 9.98
C ALA A 155 17.60 15.17 8.48
N GLY A 156 16.30 15.02 8.15
CA GLY A 156 15.76 14.92 6.79
C GLY A 156 15.24 16.23 6.23
#